data_AF-A0A3P7LND2-F1
#
_entry.id   AF-A0A3P7LND2-F1
#
_cell.length_a   1.000
_cell.length_b   1.000
_cell.length_c   1.000
_cell.angle_alpha   90.00
_cell.angle_beta   90.00
_cell.angle_gamma   90.00
#
_symmetry.space_group_name_H-M   'P 1'
#
loop_
_entity.id
_entity.type
_entity.pdbx_description
1 polymer ?
#
loop_
_entity_poly.entity_id
_entity_poly.type
_entity_poly.pdbx_seq_one_letter_code
_entity_poly.pdbx_strand_id
1 'polypeptide(L)'
;MLVFSPPPRQVFRWFLEKDLPVPMTVTTVVSHPAAETVTLAVSGVQITYQKVAELFHSIGNSCRGSGCLRCNDTGVHCYITTENGQIIVSTQGEKAVNQNLKELDCALMEALVEANVMQEREFYDFQAICIEAVIPEINFASRLLSPLNRIAQFLWGIFTEFLLLWIKAVFFHLQSSAVAQGTLTNIFPKSTPKLHLLKDIVVELLPSSL
;
A
#
# COMPACT_ATOMS: atom_id res chain seq x y z
N MET A 1 36.89 -13.74 5.48
CA MET A 1 35.55 -13.90 6.09
C MET A 1 34.65 -14.60 5.07
N LEU A 2 33.91 -15.63 5.49
CA LEU A 2 32.96 -16.34 4.62
C LEU A 2 31.59 -15.68 4.75
N VAL A 3 30.94 -15.40 3.62
CA VAL A 3 29.59 -14.85 3.57
C VAL A 3 28.65 -15.89 2.99
N PHE A 4 27.65 -16.29 3.77
CA PHE A 4 26.61 -17.20 3.35
C PHE A 4 25.43 -16.39 2.79
N SER A 5 25.06 -16.68 1.56
CA SER A 5 23.98 -16.01 0.85
C SER A 5 22.90 -17.03 0.48
N PRO A 6 21.92 -17.27 1.37
CA PRO A 6 20.74 -18.07 1.03
C PRO A 6 19.92 -17.36 -0.06
N PRO A 7 19.18 -18.11 -0.90
CA PRO A 7 18.33 -17.51 -1.92
C PRO A 7 17.18 -16.75 -1.26
N PRO A 8 16.61 -15.71 -1.91
CA PRO A 8 15.51 -14.92 -1.36
C PRO A 8 14.37 -15.79 -0.86
N ARG A 9 13.70 -15.40 0.23
CA ARG A 9 12.67 -16.20 0.91
C ARG A 9 11.62 -16.82 -0.01
N GLN A 10 11.16 -16.09 -1.03
CA GLN A 10 10.19 -16.59 -2.01
C GLN A 10 10.78 -17.69 -2.90
N VAL A 11 12.01 -17.50 -3.35
CA VAL A 11 12.77 -18.47 -4.15
C VAL A 11 13.08 -19.71 -3.32
N PHE A 12 13.51 -19.52 -2.07
CA PHE A 12 13.77 -20.60 -1.12
C PHE A 12 12.53 -21.49 -0.94
N ARG A 13 11.35 -20.88 -0.71
CA ARG A 13 10.08 -21.62 -0.62
C ARG A 13 9.73 -22.36 -1.90
N TRP A 14 9.95 -21.73 -3.06
CA TRP A 14 9.69 -22.37 -4.35
C TRP A 14 10.51 -23.65 -4.53
N PHE A 15 11.80 -23.66 -4.15
CA PHE A 15 12.62 -24.87 -4.22
C PHE A 15 12.08 -25.97 -3.30
N LEU A 16 11.66 -25.62 -2.08
CA LEU A 16 11.09 -26.57 -1.12
C LEU A 16 9.75 -27.14 -1.55
N GLU A 17 8.86 -26.30 -2.09
CA GLU A 17 7.57 -26.74 -2.63
C GLU A 17 7.72 -27.71 -3.82
N LYS A 18 8.85 -27.64 -4.53
CA LYS A 18 9.18 -28.52 -5.66
C LYS A 18 10.04 -29.71 -5.27
N ASP A 19 10.35 -29.89 -3.98
CA ASP A 19 11.26 -30.94 -3.48
C ASP A 19 12.63 -30.93 -4.20
N LEU A 20 13.14 -29.72 -4.48
CA LEU A 20 14.41 -29.50 -5.15
C LEU A 20 15.50 -29.11 -4.12
N PRO A 21 16.77 -29.51 -4.36
CA PRO A 21 17.87 -29.10 -3.51
C PRO A 21 18.03 -27.58 -3.56
N VAL A 22 18.05 -26.93 -2.39
CA VAL A 22 18.10 -25.47 -2.35
C VAL A 22 19.56 -25.02 -2.48
N PRO A 23 19.91 -24.25 -3.52
CA PRO A 23 21.27 -23.74 -3.66
C PRO A 23 21.53 -22.62 -2.67
N MET A 24 22.67 -22.65 -2.00
CA MET A 24 23.18 -21.61 -1.14
C MET A 24 24.59 -21.24 -1.61
N THR A 25 24.83 -19.96 -1.83
CA THR A 25 26.15 -19.49 -2.27
C THR A 25 26.96 -19.08 -1.06
N VAL A 26 28.22 -19.51 -1.00
CA VAL A 26 29.19 -19.07 -0.01
C VAL A 26 30.31 -18.36 -0.73
N THR A 27 30.58 -17.11 -0.36
CA THR A 27 31.63 -16.29 -0.97
C THR A 27 32.71 -15.92 0.03
N THR A 28 33.93 -15.72 -0.47
CA THR A 28 35.07 -15.18 0.27
C THR A 28 35.91 -14.30 -0.63
N VAL A 29 36.61 -13.35 -0.03
CA VAL A 29 37.60 -12.54 -0.71
C VAL A 29 38.92 -13.30 -0.80
N VAL A 30 39.59 -13.20 -1.94
CA VAL A 30 40.96 -13.65 -2.18
C VAL A 30 41.86 -12.43 -2.18
N SER A 31 42.73 -12.33 -1.18
CA SER A 31 43.65 -11.21 -1.00
C SER A 31 45.06 -11.54 -1.48
N HIS A 32 45.85 -10.50 -1.78
CA HIS A 32 47.24 -10.66 -2.17
C HIS A 32 48.08 -11.17 -0.98
N PRO A 33 48.93 -12.20 -1.16
CA PRO A 33 49.65 -12.83 -0.06
C PRO A 33 50.65 -11.90 0.63
N ALA A 34 51.22 -10.93 -0.09
CA ALA A 34 52.12 -9.92 0.48
C ALA A 34 51.40 -8.67 1.03
N ALA A 35 50.10 -8.51 0.75
CA ALA A 35 49.32 -7.36 1.16
C ALA A 35 47.84 -7.74 1.28
N GLU A 36 47.43 -8.16 2.47
CA GLU A 36 46.07 -8.65 2.75
C GLU A 36 44.96 -7.63 2.45
N THR A 37 45.30 -6.33 2.51
CA THR A 37 44.41 -5.21 2.16
C THR A 37 44.11 -5.11 0.67
N VAL A 38 44.91 -5.74 -0.19
CA VAL A 38 44.71 -5.73 -1.64
C VAL A 38 43.87 -6.95 -2.02
N THR A 39 42.61 -6.70 -2.39
CA THR A 39 41.71 -7.71 -2.92
C THR A 39 42.08 -8.04 -4.37
N LEU A 40 42.30 -9.32 -4.67
CA LEU A 40 42.60 -9.81 -6.02
C LEU A 40 41.35 -10.34 -6.73
N ALA A 41 40.52 -11.09 -5.99
CA ALA A 41 39.32 -11.71 -6.54
C ALA A 41 38.30 -12.01 -5.43
N VAL A 42 37.09 -12.38 -5.84
CA VAL A 42 36.08 -13.00 -4.97
C VAL A 42 35.91 -14.43 -5.46
N SER A 43 36.08 -15.39 -4.56
CA SER A 43 35.81 -16.79 -4.82
C SER A 43 34.46 -17.16 -4.21
N GLY A 44 33.72 -18.02 -4.91
CA GLY A 44 32.42 -18.50 -4.45
C GLY A 44 32.21 -19.96 -4.76
N VAL A 45 31.53 -20.67 -3.86
CA VAL A 45 31.08 -22.04 -4.06
C VAL A 45 29.57 -22.11 -3.83
N GLN A 46 28.90 -22.94 -4.61
CA GLN A 46 27.48 -23.21 -4.44
C GLN A 46 27.33 -24.55 -3.72
N ILE A 47 26.71 -24.51 -2.55
CA ILE A 47 26.44 -25.69 -1.71
C ILE A 47 24.94 -25.89 -1.56
N THR A 48 24.53 -27.07 -1.14
CA THR A 48 23.12 -27.39 -0.93
C THR A 48 22.74 -27.12 0.52
N TYR A 49 21.66 -26.36 0.76
CA TYR A 49 21.16 -26.04 2.10
C TYR A 49 20.98 -27.29 2.96
N GLN A 50 20.37 -28.34 2.40
CA GLN A 50 20.09 -29.59 3.11
C GLN A 50 21.35 -30.19 3.75
N LYS A 51 22.49 -30.19 3.05
CA LYS A 51 23.76 -30.70 3.59
C LYS A 51 24.27 -29.89 4.78
N VAL A 52 24.10 -28.56 4.72
CA VAL A 52 24.48 -27.66 5.82
C VAL A 52 23.56 -27.88 7.02
N ALA A 53 22.26 -28.00 6.77
CA ALA A 53 21.26 -28.26 7.80
C ALA A 53 21.48 -29.62 8.49
N GLU A 54 21.77 -30.68 7.73
CA GLU A 54 22.10 -32.00 8.26
C GLU A 54 23.36 -31.97 9.14
N LEU A 55 24.41 -31.30 8.68
CA LEU A 55 25.64 -31.14 9.45
C LEU A 55 25.38 -30.36 10.74
N PHE A 56 24.61 -29.27 10.66
CA PHE A 56 24.24 -28.49 11.82
C PHE A 56 23.41 -29.31 12.82
N HIS A 57 22.42 -30.06 12.35
CA HIS A 57 21.58 -30.90 13.20
C HIS A 57 22.40 -32.01 13.87
N SER A 58 23.37 -32.59 13.15
CA SER A 58 24.31 -33.56 13.71
C SER A 58 25.15 -32.95 14.84
N ILE A 59 25.74 -31.77 14.61
CA ILE A 59 26.57 -31.08 15.60
C ILE A 59 25.73 -30.62 16.80
N GLY A 60 24.60 -29.96 16.57
CA GLY A 60 23.71 -29.43 17.60
C GLY A 60 23.08 -30.51 18.50
N ASN A 61 23.07 -31.76 18.07
CA ASN A 61 22.60 -32.89 18.86
C ASN A 61 23.71 -33.81 19.37
N SER A 62 24.96 -33.59 18.96
CA SER A 62 26.10 -34.46 19.30
C SER A 62 26.50 -34.41 20.78
N CYS A 63 26.00 -33.43 21.53
CA CYS A 63 26.40 -33.23 22.92
C CYS A 63 25.92 -34.36 23.86
N ARG A 64 26.85 -34.88 24.67
CA ARG A 64 26.63 -35.97 25.63
C ARG A 64 27.16 -35.55 27.00
N GLY A 65 26.25 -35.38 27.97
CA GLY A 65 26.58 -35.03 29.35
C GLY A 65 25.36 -34.52 30.11
N SER A 66 25.43 -34.51 31.45
CA SER A 66 24.42 -33.89 32.30
C SER A 66 24.52 -32.36 32.18
N GLY A 67 23.42 -31.71 31.78
CA GLY A 67 23.36 -30.25 31.63
C GLY A 67 23.58 -29.72 30.21
N CYS A 68 23.69 -30.60 29.21
CA CYS A 68 23.78 -30.16 27.82
C CYS A 68 22.40 -29.98 27.18
N LEU A 69 22.18 -28.82 26.56
CA LEU A 69 20.99 -28.51 25.80
C LEU A 69 21.18 -28.96 24.34
N ARG A 70 20.28 -29.80 23.84
CA ARG A 70 20.29 -30.25 22.44
C ARG A 70 19.24 -29.50 21.64
N CYS A 71 19.53 -29.32 20.36
CA CYS A 71 18.60 -28.67 19.45
C CYS A 71 17.34 -29.49 19.13
N ASN A 72 17.33 -30.78 19.50
CA ASN A 72 16.17 -31.67 19.44
C ASN A 72 15.45 -31.84 20.80
N ASP A 73 15.89 -31.15 21.85
CA ASP A 73 15.18 -31.17 23.13
C ASP A 73 13.87 -30.37 22.99
N THR A 74 12.85 -30.80 23.72
CA THR A 74 11.52 -30.16 23.66
C THR A 74 11.58 -28.72 24.14
N GLY A 75 11.09 -27.79 23.30
CA GLY A 75 11.07 -26.36 23.62
C GLY A 75 12.39 -25.63 23.34
N VAL A 76 13.37 -26.30 22.71
CA VAL A 76 14.63 -25.68 22.29
C VAL A 76 14.61 -25.46 20.78
N HIS A 77 14.95 -24.24 20.36
CA HIS A 77 15.07 -23.88 18.95
C HIS A 77 16.47 -23.34 18.69
N CYS A 78 17.16 -23.92 17.70
CA CYS A 78 18.52 -23.55 17.37
C CYS A 78 18.56 -22.93 15.97
N TYR A 79 19.35 -21.87 15.85
CA TYR A 79 19.50 -21.10 14.62
C TYR A 79 20.98 -20.87 14.34
N ILE A 80 21.35 -20.85 13.06
CA ILE A 80 22.60 -20.22 12.60
C ILE A 80 22.20 -18.90 11.97
N THR A 81 22.83 -17.81 12.41
CA THR A 81 22.57 -16.47 11.88
C THR A 81 23.81 -15.87 11.24
N THR A 82 23.61 -14.97 10.29
CA THR A 82 24.66 -14.03 9.86
C THR A 82 24.92 -13.01 10.97
N GLU A 83 26.01 -12.25 10.83
CA GLU A 83 26.28 -11.08 11.69
C GLU A 83 25.16 -10.03 11.65
N ASN A 84 24.40 -9.99 10.56
CA ASN A 84 23.26 -9.08 10.40
C ASN A 84 21.96 -9.64 11.01
N GLY A 85 22.01 -10.78 11.70
CA GLY A 85 20.84 -11.41 12.32
C GLY A 85 19.91 -12.14 11.35
N GLN A 86 20.33 -12.37 10.10
CA GLN A 86 19.55 -13.19 9.16
C GLN A 86 19.75 -14.68 9.46
N ILE A 87 18.67 -15.42 9.58
CA ILE A 87 18.70 -16.87 9.86
C ILE A 87 19.09 -17.62 8.58
N ILE A 88 20.18 -18.38 8.61
CA ILE A 88 20.66 -19.22 7.52
C ILE A 88 20.19 -20.67 7.68
N VAL A 89 20.14 -21.17 8.92
CA VAL A 89 19.69 -22.53 9.26
C VAL A 89 18.80 -22.47 10.50
N SER A 90 17.76 -23.31 10.54
CA SER A 90 16.78 -23.37 11.64
C SER A 90 16.38 -24.81 11.94
N THR A 91 16.28 -25.18 13.22
CA THR A 91 15.67 -26.46 13.65
C THR A 91 14.16 -26.39 13.83
N GLN A 92 13.58 -25.19 13.94
CA GLN A 92 12.13 -24.99 14.05
C GLN A 92 11.39 -25.19 12.71
N GLY A 93 12.16 -25.35 11.62
CA GLY A 93 11.65 -25.58 10.28
C GLY A 93 12.13 -24.53 9.28
N GLU A 94 11.97 -24.87 8.01
CA GLU A 94 12.51 -24.13 6.87
C GLU A 94 11.87 -22.75 6.67
N LYS A 95 10.70 -22.49 7.29
CA LYS A 95 9.99 -21.22 7.18
C LYS A 95 10.73 -20.03 7.81
N ALA A 96 11.56 -20.30 8.82
CA ALA A 96 12.37 -19.32 9.53
C ALA A 96 13.66 -18.96 8.78
N VAL A 97 14.08 -19.78 7.81
CA VAL A 97 15.26 -19.50 6.99
C VAL A 97 15.02 -18.25 6.16
N ASN A 98 16.06 -17.41 6.08
CA ASN A 98 16.03 -16.11 5.42
C ASN A 98 15.03 -15.12 6.04
N GLN A 99 14.64 -15.31 7.30
CA GLN A 99 14.00 -14.28 8.12
C GLN A 99 15.04 -13.57 8.99
N ASN A 100 14.76 -12.34 9.39
CA ASN A 100 15.54 -11.66 10.40
C ASN A 100 15.18 -12.21 11.79
N LEU A 101 16.18 -12.51 12.62
CA LEU A 101 15.98 -12.96 13.98
C LEU A 101 15.21 -11.93 14.82
N LYS A 102 15.39 -10.62 14.57
CA LYS A 102 14.61 -9.55 15.21
C LYS A 102 13.11 -9.63 14.88
N GLU A 103 12.75 -10.06 13.67
CA GLU A 103 11.35 -10.28 13.28
C GLU A 103 10.76 -11.55 13.89
N LEU A 104 11.61 -12.56 14.15
CA LEU A 104 11.18 -13.83 14.73
C LEU A 104 11.01 -13.71 16.24
N ASP A 105 11.99 -13.11 16.92
CA ASP A 105 12.02 -12.91 18.37
C ASP A 105 12.79 -11.63 18.71
N CYS A 106 12.03 -10.57 19.01
CA CYS A 106 12.59 -9.26 19.37
C CYS A 106 13.31 -9.31 20.72
N ALA A 107 12.77 -10.04 21.70
CA ALA A 107 13.35 -10.13 23.03
C ALA A 107 14.70 -10.86 23.01
N LEU A 108 14.82 -11.91 22.19
CA LEU A 108 16.09 -12.60 21.98
C LEU A 108 17.14 -11.68 21.34
N MET A 109 16.77 -10.89 20.32
CA MET A 109 17.70 -9.94 19.71
C MET A 109 18.15 -8.87 20.70
N GLU A 110 17.23 -8.31 21.50
CA GLU A 110 17.55 -7.34 22.54
C GLU A 110 18.53 -7.91 23.57
N ALA A 111 18.32 -9.15 24.03
CA ALA A 111 19.23 -9.84 24.95
C ALA A 111 20.61 -10.08 24.33
N LEU A 112 20.69 -10.41 23.03
CA LEU A 112 21.97 -10.57 22.31
C LEU A 112 22.74 -9.26 22.17
N VAL A 113 22.02 -8.15 21.97
CA VAL A 113 22.62 -6.81 21.93
C VAL A 113 23.12 -6.40 23.33
N GLU A 114 22.32 -6.62 24.38
CA GLU A 114 22.73 -6.36 25.77
C GLU A 114 23.95 -7.18 26.18
N ALA A 115 24.03 -8.44 25.73
CA ALA A 115 25.17 -9.33 25.96
C ALA A 115 26.41 -9.00 25.10
N ASN A 116 26.38 -7.94 24.27
CA ASN A 116 27.44 -7.58 23.32
C ASN A 116 27.82 -8.68 22.31
N VAL A 117 26.88 -9.59 22.01
CA VAL A 117 27.05 -10.60 20.95
C VAL A 117 26.71 -10.01 19.59
N MET A 118 25.71 -9.13 19.54
CA MET A 118 25.26 -8.42 18.35
C MET A 118 25.37 -6.91 18.59
N GLN A 119 25.54 -6.13 17.52
CA GLN A 119 25.57 -4.66 17.61
C GLN A 119 24.47 -4.06 16.74
N GLU A 120 23.62 -3.24 17.34
CA GLU A 120 22.63 -2.45 16.61
C GLU A 120 23.26 -1.17 16.06
N ARG A 121 23.02 -0.90 14.77
CA ARG A 121 23.45 0.32 14.06
C ARG A 121 22.29 0.83 13.23
N GLU A 122 21.91 2.09 13.46
CA GLU A 122 20.88 2.75 12.68
C GLU A 122 21.50 3.47 11.48
N PHE A 123 20.92 3.27 10.30
CA PHE A 123 21.27 3.97 9.08
C PHE A 123 20.02 4.60 8.47
N TYR A 124 20.14 5.85 8.01
CA TYR A 124 19.04 6.58 7.37
C TYR A 124 19.25 6.58 5.85
N ASP A 125 18.35 5.94 5.13
CA ASP A 125 18.31 5.98 3.66
C ASP A 125 17.38 7.11 3.21
N PHE A 126 17.96 8.22 2.77
CA PHE A 126 17.24 9.39 2.26
C PHE A 126 16.68 9.21 0.84
N GLN A 127 17.01 8.11 0.17
CA GLN A 127 16.61 7.82 -1.21
C GLN A 127 15.56 6.70 -1.30
N ALA A 128 15.13 6.15 -0.17
CA ALA A 128 14.07 5.16 -0.12
C ALA A 128 12.71 5.75 -0.54
N ILE A 129 11.93 4.96 -1.28
CA ILE A 129 10.54 5.29 -1.63
C ILE A 129 9.63 4.60 -0.63
N CYS A 130 8.87 5.38 0.14
CA CYS A 130 7.80 4.86 1.00
C CYS A 130 6.46 4.96 0.24
N ILE A 131 5.70 3.87 0.22
CA ILE A 131 4.31 3.92 -0.24
C ILE A 131 3.50 4.47 0.93
N GLU A 132 3.10 5.73 0.84
CA GLU A 132 2.13 6.30 1.76
C GLU A 132 0.80 5.57 1.56
N ALA A 133 0.35 4.83 2.57
CA ALA A 133 -1.04 4.44 2.63
C ALA A 133 -1.82 5.75 2.70
N VAL A 134 -2.54 6.08 1.62
CA VAL A 134 -3.42 7.23 1.55
C VAL A 134 -4.46 7.05 2.65
N ILE A 135 -4.18 7.59 3.83
CA ILE A 135 -5.22 7.95 4.78
C ILE A 135 -6.00 9.00 4.01
N PRO A 136 -7.29 8.78 3.66
CA PRO A 136 -8.03 9.74 2.87
C PRO A 136 -7.95 11.07 3.60
N GLU A 137 -7.16 12.00 3.07
CA GLU A 137 -7.10 13.34 3.62
C GLU A 137 -8.53 13.83 3.63
N ILE A 138 -9.03 14.13 4.82
CA ILE A 138 -10.38 14.60 5.03
C ILE A 138 -10.43 15.99 4.38
N ASN A 139 -10.71 16.02 3.08
CA ASN A 139 -10.67 17.25 2.32
C ASN A 139 -11.85 18.12 2.79
N PHE A 140 -11.60 19.05 3.71
CA PHE A 140 -12.64 19.89 4.30
C PHE A 140 -13.24 20.86 3.28
N ALA A 141 -12.54 21.13 2.17
CA ALA A 141 -13.01 22.02 1.10
C ALA A 141 -14.26 21.47 0.39
N SER A 142 -14.34 20.15 0.15
CA SER A 142 -15.51 19.53 -0.49
C SER A 142 -16.75 19.54 0.41
N ARG A 143 -16.59 19.65 1.73
CA ARG A 143 -17.70 19.82 2.68
C ARG A 143 -18.29 21.24 2.69
N LEU A 144 -17.50 22.28 2.39
CA LEU A 144 -18.00 23.66 2.29
C LEU A 144 -18.64 23.98 0.94
N LEU A 145 -18.18 23.35 -0.14
CA LEU A 145 -18.75 23.55 -1.48
C LEU A 145 -20.20 23.04 -1.59
N SER A 146 -20.54 21.97 -0.85
CA SER A 146 -21.89 21.38 -0.85
C SER A 146 -23.00 22.33 -0.36
N PRO A 147 -22.92 22.95 0.84
CA PRO A 147 -23.93 23.90 1.30
C PRO A 147 -23.95 25.20 0.50
N LEU A 148 -22.78 25.71 0.07
CA LEU A 148 -22.71 26.93 -0.75
C LEU A 148 -23.40 26.76 -2.11
N ASN A 149 -23.24 25.61 -2.76
CA ASN A 149 -23.91 25.31 -4.01
C ASN A 149 -25.44 25.23 -3.83
N ARG A 150 -25.93 24.69 -2.72
CA ARG A 150 -27.38 24.67 -2.42
C ARG A 150 -27.94 26.07 -2.18
N ILE A 151 -27.20 26.93 -1.48
CA ILE A 151 -27.59 28.34 -1.28
C ILE A 151 -27.63 29.07 -2.63
N ALA A 152 -26.62 28.88 -3.48
CA ALA A 152 -26.59 29.48 -4.82
C ALA A 152 -27.78 29.03 -5.68
N GLN A 153 -28.12 27.74 -5.69
CA GLN A 153 -29.27 27.22 -6.42
C GLN A 153 -30.60 27.79 -5.89
N PHE A 154 -30.74 27.95 -4.58
CA PHE A 154 -31.92 28.55 -3.98
C PHE A 154 -32.09 30.02 -4.37
N LEU A 155 -30.99 30.80 -4.30
CA LEU A 155 -30.99 32.21 -4.73
C LEU A 155 -31.30 32.35 -6.22
N TRP A 156 -30.77 31.44 -7.04
CA TRP A 156 -31.07 31.39 -8.47
C TRP A 156 -32.55 31.13 -8.74
N GLY A 157 -33.16 30.19 -8.01
CA GLY A 157 -34.59 29.91 -8.11
C GLY A 157 -35.48 31.12 -7.77
N ILE A 158 -35.15 31.82 -6.68
CA ILE A 158 -35.86 33.06 -6.31
C ILE A 158 -35.73 34.12 -7.41
N PHE A 159 -34.53 34.30 -7.96
CA PHE A 159 -34.30 35.27 -9.02
C PHE A 159 -35.11 34.94 -10.28
N THR A 160 -35.19 33.67 -10.67
CA THR A 160 -35.98 33.24 -11.83
C THR A 160 -37.48 33.49 -11.64
N GLU A 161 -38.03 33.19 -10.46
CA GLU A 161 -39.45 33.44 -10.17
C GLU A 161 -39.77 34.94 -10.15
N PHE A 162 -38.88 35.75 -9.57
CA PHE A 162 -39.02 37.20 -9.58
C PHE A 162 -39.01 37.76 -11.01
N LEU A 163 -38.09 37.29 -11.86
CA LEU A 163 -37.98 37.73 -13.25
C LEU A 163 -39.22 37.34 -14.06
N LEU A 164 -39.76 36.14 -13.85
CA LEU A 164 -41.01 35.69 -14.46
C LEU A 164 -42.23 36.50 -14.01
N LEU A 165 -42.32 36.85 -12.72
CA LEU A 165 -43.37 37.73 -12.19
C LEU A 165 -43.27 39.13 -12.77
N TRP A 166 -42.06 39.67 -12.91
CA TRP A 166 -41.81 40.97 -13.54
C TRP A 166 -42.29 41.00 -14.99
N ILE A 167 -41.91 39.99 -15.78
CA ILE A 167 -42.34 39.88 -17.19
C ILE A 167 -43.87 39.79 -17.28
N LYS A 168 -44.53 39.00 -16.41
CA LYS A 168 -45.99 38.89 -16.37
C LYS A 168 -46.67 40.20 -15.98
N ALA A 169 -46.13 40.94 -15.01
CA ALA A 169 -46.65 42.23 -14.60
C ALA A 169 -46.55 43.28 -15.72
N VAL A 170 -45.41 43.31 -16.42
CA VAL A 170 -45.21 44.19 -17.60
C VAL A 170 -46.19 43.83 -18.72
N PHE A 171 -46.36 42.54 -19.02
CA PHE A 171 -47.31 42.08 -20.05
C PHE A 171 -48.76 42.41 -19.68
N PHE A 172 -49.16 42.20 -18.42
CA PHE A 172 -50.49 42.56 -17.93
C PHE A 172 -50.75 44.07 -18.00
N HIS A 173 -49.77 44.89 -17.65
CA HIS A 173 -49.88 46.34 -17.77
C HIS A 173 -50.02 46.77 -19.23
N LEU A 174 -49.20 46.23 -20.14
CA LEU A 174 -49.30 46.48 -21.59
C LEU A 174 -50.68 46.11 -22.15
N GLN A 175 -51.23 44.97 -21.74
CA GLN A 175 -52.56 44.52 -22.15
C GLN A 175 -53.68 45.39 -21.56
N SER A 176 -53.57 45.84 -20.30
CA SER A 176 -54.53 46.77 -19.71
C SER A 176 -54.51 48.16 -20.37
N SER A 177 -53.34 48.67 -20.78
CA SER A 177 -53.22 49.91 -21.56
C SER A 177 -53.78 49.77 -22.98
N ALA A 178 -53.73 48.56 -23.57
CA ALA A 178 -54.37 48.27 -24.84
C ALA A 178 -55.91 48.16 -24.72
N VAL A 179 -56.43 47.68 -23.58
CA VAL A 179 -57.89 47.56 -23.32
C VAL A 179 -58.52 48.92 -22.98
N ALA A 180 -57.78 49.83 -22.33
CA ALA A 180 -58.25 51.18 -22.04
C ALA A 180 -58.40 52.10 -23.27
N GLN A 181 -57.85 51.71 -24.44
CA GLN A 181 -57.98 52.45 -25.71
C GLN A 181 -59.17 52.01 -26.58
N GLY A 182 -60.02 51.08 -26.11
CA GLY A 182 -61.32 50.83 -26.73
C GLY A 182 -61.27 50.40 -28.20
N THR A 183 -60.61 49.28 -28.51
CA THR A 183 -60.69 48.67 -29.84
C THR A 183 -60.81 47.14 -29.72
N LEU A 184 -62.04 46.66 -29.60
CA LEU A 184 -62.41 45.29 -30.00
C LEU A 184 -63.12 45.45 -31.35
N THR A 185 -62.59 44.87 -32.41
CA THR A 185 -63.09 43.58 -32.91
C THR A 185 -62.11 43.00 -33.93
N ASN A 186 -62.06 41.66 -33.98
CA ASN A 186 -61.46 40.81 -35.01
C ASN A 186 -60.07 40.21 -34.77
N ILE A 187 -59.81 39.58 -33.63
CA ILE A 187 -58.81 38.49 -33.59
C ILE A 187 -59.24 37.39 -32.61
N PHE A 188 -60.32 36.67 -32.92
CA PHE A 188 -60.50 35.32 -32.39
C PHE A 188 -61.15 34.44 -33.47
N PRO A 189 -60.38 33.58 -34.16
CA PRO A 189 -60.89 32.28 -34.52
C PRO A 189 -60.70 31.32 -33.35
N LYS A 190 -61.82 30.67 -33.07
CA LYS A 190 -62.08 29.59 -32.12
C LYS A 190 -61.25 28.35 -32.49
N SER A 191 -60.37 27.87 -31.61
CA SER A 191 -60.14 26.43 -31.39
C SER A 191 -59.24 26.16 -30.17
N THR A 192 -59.68 25.22 -29.35
CA THR A 192 -58.87 24.40 -28.44
C THR A 192 -59.16 22.94 -28.83
N PRO A 193 -58.40 21.90 -28.41
CA PRO A 193 -57.10 21.88 -27.70
C PRO A 193 -56.08 20.90 -28.33
N LYS A 194 -54.79 21.05 -28.01
CA LYS A 194 -53.84 19.98 -27.62
C LYS A 194 -52.42 20.55 -27.64
N LEU A 195 -51.83 20.68 -26.46
CA LEU A 195 -50.38 20.81 -26.33
C LEU A 195 -49.89 19.96 -25.14
N HIS A 196 -50.13 18.65 -25.26
CA HIS A 196 -49.18 17.66 -24.76
C HIS A 196 -47.98 17.73 -25.70
N LEU A 197 -46.93 18.47 -25.36
CA LEU A 197 -45.57 18.40 -25.93
C LEU A 197 -44.82 19.70 -25.59
N LEU A 198 -44.54 19.91 -24.30
CA LEU A 198 -43.56 20.91 -23.84
C LEU A 198 -43.11 20.62 -22.39
N LYS A 199 -43.11 19.34 -22.00
CA LYS A 199 -42.49 18.86 -20.76
C LYS A 199 -41.13 18.19 -20.98
N ASP A 200 -40.73 17.96 -22.23
CA ASP A 200 -39.58 17.11 -22.54
C ASP A 200 -38.30 17.87 -22.92
N ILE A 201 -38.30 19.21 -22.93
CA ILE A 201 -37.13 20.01 -23.39
C ILE A 201 -36.28 20.56 -22.22
N VAL A 202 -36.72 20.45 -20.96
CA VAL A 202 -35.98 21.02 -19.81
C VAL A 202 -35.16 19.98 -19.05
N VAL A 203 -35.16 18.70 -19.46
CA VAL A 203 -34.45 17.62 -18.75
C VAL A 203 -32.99 17.43 -19.21
N GLU A 204 -32.54 18.12 -20.26
CA GLU A 204 -31.26 17.77 -20.93
C GLU A 204 -30.11 18.78 -20.74
N LEU A 205 -30.08 19.49 -19.60
CA LEU A 205 -28.92 20.31 -19.18
C LEU A 205 -28.61 20.10 -17.70
N LEU A 206 -28.21 18.87 -17.36
CA LEU A 206 -27.50 18.54 -16.12
C LEU A 206 -26.24 17.76 -16.52
N PRO A 207 -25.04 18.33 -16.40
CA PRO A 207 -23.83 17.53 -16.55
C PRO A 207 -23.74 16.57 -15.36
N SER A 208 -23.62 15.29 -15.69
CA SER A 208 -23.14 14.22 -14.84
C SER A 208 -21.77 14.58 -14.27
N SER A 209 -21.68 14.84 -12.97
CA SER A 209 -20.43 14.80 -12.22
C SER A 209 -20.48 13.69 -11.18
N LEU A 210 -19.72 12.63 -11.48
CA LEU A 210 -18.98 11.84 -10.50
C LEU A 210 -17.71 12.62 -10.13
#